data_AF-A0A958ILX1-F1
#
_entry.id   AF-A0A958ILX1-F1
#
_cell.length_a   1.000
_cell.length_b   1.000
_cell.length_c   1.000
_cell.angle_alpha   90.00
_cell.angle_beta   90.00
_cell.angle_gamma   90.00
#
_symmetry.space_group_name_H-M   'P 1'
#
loop_
_entity.id
_entity.type
_entity.pdbx_description
1 polymer ?
#
loop_
_entity_poly.entity_id
_entity_poly.type
_entity_poly.pdbx_seq_one_letter_code
_entity_poly.pdbx_strand_id
1 'polypeptide(L)'
;IAKTHYLTKENELKTLQLDESPDEADKPIAARKISDAVAKWREIADADFFDTEFKSAALDAFIGSYKSGRGYADAFADLLLTFFGEHGLVLFDPSGSGVCRLAQPLFEKALTNADKILNVANQRNNELSDAGYGTQIHFNPNQTLLFLNDKNARRVRVDIDDSGQFLLKYPDGHRPVAREDLLKTCSESPQYLSPNVALRPLMQDSLLPTVAYVGGPSEVAYFAQVAALYSHFEIPMPVIFPRHRLTIVEGKIQKQIDKNELDFAEILENRPDFIDTVIRNGAGQQLFNLVESTSKTISDTLNALHSQLEAVDPTLVNSLEKTRDSIEGNFEKLSGKIVRSLEQRNETLVRQLEKIQLNLLPGGNYQERVLSMLYFIVKYGPDFVENLLENLPEDPSPHYIVKL
;
A
#
# COMPACT_ATOMS: atom_id res chain seq x y z
N ILE A 1 -3.33 -4.77 -9.53
CA ILE A 1 -4.69 -4.90 -10.12
C ILE A 1 -4.74 -6.12 -11.02
N ALA A 2 -3.91 -6.22 -12.06
CA ALA A 2 -3.78 -7.42 -12.90
C ALA A 2 -3.01 -8.60 -12.27
N LYS A 3 -2.94 -8.68 -10.93
CA LYS A 3 -2.25 -9.77 -10.22
C LYS A 3 -2.86 -10.03 -8.85
N THR A 4 -2.74 -11.28 -8.40
CA THR A 4 -3.16 -11.74 -7.07
C THR A 4 -2.12 -12.72 -6.50
N HIS A 5 -1.86 -12.65 -5.20
CA HIS A 5 -0.89 -13.53 -4.54
C HIS A 5 -1.60 -14.50 -3.58
N TYR A 6 -1.06 -15.71 -3.46
CA TYR A 6 -1.62 -16.79 -2.64
C TYR A 6 -0.51 -17.78 -2.29
N LEU A 7 -0.75 -18.62 -1.27
CA LEU A 7 0.15 -19.73 -0.97
C LEU A 7 -0.36 -21.01 -1.63
N THR A 8 0.56 -21.80 -2.21
CA THR A 8 0.25 -23.11 -2.80
C THR A 8 0.06 -24.18 -1.72
N LYS A 9 -0.36 -25.38 -2.13
CA LYS A 9 -0.43 -26.57 -1.26
C LYS A 9 0.95 -27.01 -0.73
N GLU A 10 2.02 -26.67 -1.44
CA GLU A 10 3.42 -26.84 -1.01
C GLU A 10 3.91 -25.71 -0.08
N ASN A 11 3.06 -24.73 0.26
CA ASN A 11 3.40 -23.57 1.08
C ASN A 11 4.48 -22.69 0.41
N GLU A 12 4.28 -22.38 -0.87
CA GLU A 12 5.07 -21.42 -1.64
C GLU A 12 4.23 -20.19 -1.99
N LEU A 13 4.80 -18.99 -1.93
CA LEU A 13 4.11 -17.77 -2.38
C LEU A 13 4.16 -17.68 -3.90
N LYS A 14 2.98 -17.77 -4.55
CA LYS A 14 2.84 -17.61 -5.99
C LYS A 14 1.99 -16.40 -6.34
N THR A 15 2.10 -16.01 -7.60
CA THR A 15 1.37 -14.87 -8.19
C THR A 15 0.65 -15.34 -9.44
N LEU A 16 -0.66 -15.17 -9.49
CA LEU A 16 -1.38 -15.15 -10.76
C LEU A 16 -1.28 -13.74 -11.29
N GLN A 17 -0.72 -13.57 -12.49
CA GLN A 17 -0.59 -12.28 -13.15
C GLN A 17 -1.13 -12.37 -14.57
N LEU A 18 -1.81 -11.32 -15.02
CA LEU A 18 -2.14 -11.14 -16.43
C LEU A 18 -1.05 -10.31 -17.08
N ASP A 19 -0.54 -10.81 -18.20
CA ASP A 19 0.29 -10.03 -19.09
C ASP A 19 -0.60 -9.06 -19.87
N GLU A 20 -0.50 -7.77 -19.54
CA GLU A 20 -1.19 -6.68 -20.22
C GLU A 20 -0.28 -6.14 -21.35
N SER A 21 -0.87 -5.74 -22.48
CA SER A 21 -0.12 -4.96 -23.47
C SER A 21 0.23 -3.59 -22.89
N PRO A 22 1.32 -2.94 -23.33
CA PRO A 22 1.65 -1.58 -22.90
C PRO A 22 0.50 -0.59 -23.07
N ASP A 23 -0.24 -0.68 -24.18
CA ASP A 23 -1.38 0.19 -24.46
C ASP A 23 -2.55 0.00 -23.48
N GLU A 24 -2.81 -1.22 -23.01
CA GLU A 24 -3.80 -1.46 -21.95
C GLU A 24 -3.27 -0.99 -20.59
N ALA A 25 -1.98 -1.21 -20.32
CA ALA A 25 -1.35 -0.80 -19.06
C ALA A 25 -1.31 0.73 -18.84
N ASP A 26 -1.38 1.52 -19.91
CA ASP A 26 -1.45 2.99 -19.85
C ASP A 26 -2.86 3.56 -19.63
N LYS A 27 -3.91 2.73 -19.77
CA LYS A 27 -5.29 3.16 -19.56
C LYS A 27 -5.65 3.22 -18.08
N PRO A 28 -6.59 4.08 -17.66
CA PRO A 28 -7.20 3.98 -16.34
C PRO A 28 -7.94 2.65 -16.20
N ILE A 29 -8.01 2.10 -14.98
CA ILE A 29 -8.57 0.75 -14.75
C ILE A 29 -10.00 0.58 -15.27
N ALA A 30 -10.81 1.64 -15.20
CA ALA A 30 -12.19 1.65 -15.72
C ALA A 30 -12.29 1.43 -17.24
N ALA A 31 -11.21 1.73 -17.98
CA ALA A 31 -11.14 1.54 -19.43
C ALA A 31 -10.34 0.30 -19.84
N ARG A 32 -9.71 -0.41 -18.89
CA ARG A 32 -8.91 -1.60 -19.19
C ARG A 32 -9.78 -2.82 -19.41
N LYS A 33 -9.38 -3.66 -20.36
CA LYS A 33 -10.04 -4.93 -20.64
C LYS A 33 -9.16 -6.10 -20.25
N ILE A 34 -9.80 -7.15 -19.75
CA ILE A 34 -9.17 -8.42 -19.39
C ILE A 34 -8.79 -9.16 -20.67
N SER A 35 -7.56 -9.64 -20.76
CA SER A 35 -7.05 -10.37 -21.92
C SER A 35 -7.45 -11.86 -21.88
N ASP A 36 -7.33 -12.54 -23.02
CA ASP A 36 -7.55 -14.00 -23.12
C ASP A 36 -6.62 -14.82 -22.21
N ALA A 37 -5.51 -14.23 -21.75
CA ALA A 37 -4.57 -14.88 -20.84
C ALA A 37 -5.23 -15.31 -19.51
N VAL A 38 -6.37 -14.70 -19.15
CA VAL A 38 -7.15 -15.08 -17.95
C VAL A 38 -7.64 -16.52 -17.99
N ALA A 39 -7.78 -17.12 -19.18
CA ALA A 39 -8.16 -18.53 -19.31
C ALA A 39 -7.18 -19.48 -18.60
N LYS A 40 -5.91 -19.09 -18.50
CA LYS A 40 -4.87 -19.89 -17.82
C LYS A 40 -4.96 -19.81 -16.29
N TRP A 41 -5.59 -18.77 -15.74
CA TRP A 41 -5.65 -18.59 -14.29
C TRP A 41 -6.30 -19.76 -13.58
N ARG A 42 -7.39 -20.29 -14.15
CA ARG A 42 -8.10 -21.43 -13.57
C ARG A 42 -7.23 -22.68 -13.53
N GLU A 43 -6.53 -22.98 -14.62
CA GLU A 43 -5.64 -24.15 -14.70
C GLU A 43 -4.49 -24.05 -13.69
N ILE A 44 -3.82 -22.90 -13.62
CA ILE A 44 -2.71 -22.66 -12.69
C ILE A 44 -3.21 -22.75 -11.24
N ALA A 45 -4.32 -22.08 -10.93
CA ALA A 45 -4.92 -22.09 -9.60
C ALA A 45 -5.33 -23.50 -9.18
N ASP A 46 -6.00 -24.26 -10.04
CA ASP A 46 -6.46 -25.61 -9.73
C ASP A 46 -5.29 -26.58 -9.45
N ALA A 47 -4.17 -26.41 -10.15
CA ALA A 47 -2.96 -27.18 -9.92
C ALA A 47 -2.24 -26.83 -8.61
N ASP A 48 -2.19 -25.53 -8.27
CA ASP A 48 -1.46 -25.01 -7.11
C ASP A 48 -2.21 -25.15 -5.78
N PHE A 49 -3.55 -25.03 -5.80
CA PHE A 49 -4.36 -25.03 -4.60
C PHE A 49 -4.59 -26.43 -4.01
N PHE A 50 -4.98 -26.45 -2.73
CA PHE A 50 -5.38 -27.66 -2.02
C PHE A 50 -6.63 -28.27 -2.65
N ASP A 51 -6.69 -29.60 -2.70
CA ASP A 51 -7.90 -30.29 -3.13
C ASP A 51 -8.89 -30.33 -1.95
N THR A 52 -9.86 -29.42 -1.98
CA THR A 52 -10.93 -29.28 -0.98
C THR A 52 -12.28 -29.35 -1.67
N GLU A 53 -13.34 -29.67 -0.93
CA GLU A 53 -14.71 -29.65 -1.45
C GLU A 53 -15.15 -28.24 -1.91
N PHE A 54 -14.51 -27.19 -1.40
CA PHE A 54 -14.80 -25.80 -1.72
C PHE A 54 -14.06 -25.28 -2.96
N LYS A 55 -12.97 -25.93 -3.37
CA LYS A 55 -12.04 -25.39 -4.39
C LYS A 55 -12.75 -24.99 -5.68
N SER A 56 -13.58 -25.86 -6.26
CA SER A 56 -14.25 -25.54 -7.53
C SER A 56 -15.15 -24.32 -7.39
N ALA A 57 -16.01 -24.28 -6.36
CA ALA A 57 -16.92 -23.17 -6.13
C ALA A 57 -16.18 -21.86 -5.85
N ALA A 58 -15.08 -21.90 -5.10
CA ALA A 58 -14.25 -20.73 -4.81
C ALA A 58 -13.57 -20.18 -6.07
N LEU A 59 -13.03 -21.05 -6.92
CA LEU A 59 -12.44 -20.67 -8.20
C LEU A 59 -13.51 -20.15 -9.18
N ASP A 60 -14.71 -20.74 -9.18
CA ASP A 60 -15.84 -20.27 -9.98
C ASP A 60 -16.29 -18.87 -9.58
N ALA A 61 -16.46 -18.60 -8.28
CA ALA A 61 -16.81 -17.28 -7.78
C ALA A 61 -15.73 -16.23 -8.09
N PHE A 62 -14.46 -16.56 -7.81
CA PHE A 62 -13.37 -15.62 -7.96
C PHE A 62 -12.96 -15.41 -9.42
N ILE A 63 -12.54 -16.48 -10.10
CA ILE A 63 -11.99 -16.41 -11.46
C ILE A 63 -13.12 -16.26 -12.47
N GLY A 64 -14.30 -16.85 -12.23
CA GLY A 64 -15.44 -16.74 -13.15
C GLY A 64 -15.95 -15.32 -13.37
N SER A 65 -15.67 -14.40 -12.43
CA SER A 65 -15.96 -12.96 -12.56
C SER A 65 -15.10 -12.28 -13.64
N TYR A 66 -13.90 -12.81 -13.90
CA TYR A 66 -12.91 -12.28 -14.84
C TYR A 66 -12.95 -13.04 -16.18
N LYS A 67 -13.59 -12.44 -17.18
CA LYS A 67 -13.72 -13.01 -18.53
C LYS A 67 -13.00 -12.16 -19.55
N SER A 68 -12.46 -12.80 -20.60
CA SER A 68 -11.82 -12.07 -21.69
C SER A 68 -12.74 -11.03 -22.31
N GLY A 69 -12.17 -9.87 -22.63
CA GLY A 69 -12.87 -8.72 -23.23
C GLY A 69 -13.71 -7.89 -22.26
N ARG A 70 -13.94 -8.39 -21.04
CA ARG A 70 -14.67 -7.67 -19.98
C ARG A 70 -13.80 -6.59 -19.34
N GLY A 71 -14.42 -5.51 -18.86
CA GLY A 71 -13.73 -4.49 -18.07
C GLY A 71 -13.27 -5.01 -16.71
N TYR A 72 -12.10 -4.59 -16.25
CA TYR A 72 -11.62 -4.96 -14.91
C TYR A 72 -12.54 -4.45 -13.78
N ALA A 73 -13.06 -3.23 -13.93
CA ALA A 73 -13.99 -2.64 -12.96
C ALA A 73 -15.27 -3.49 -12.84
N ASP A 74 -15.84 -3.93 -13.96
CA ASP A 74 -17.04 -4.78 -13.98
C ASP A 74 -16.78 -6.16 -13.37
N ALA A 75 -15.63 -6.77 -13.67
CA ALA A 75 -15.27 -8.07 -13.11
C ALA A 75 -15.07 -7.99 -11.59
N PHE A 76 -14.42 -6.93 -11.12
CA PHE A 76 -14.24 -6.71 -9.69
C PHE A 76 -15.56 -6.37 -8.99
N ALA A 77 -16.46 -5.63 -9.65
CA ALA A 77 -17.79 -5.34 -9.15
C ALA A 77 -18.61 -6.63 -8.95
N ASP A 78 -18.64 -7.53 -9.93
CA ASP A 78 -19.31 -8.83 -9.79
C ASP A 78 -18.73 -9.66 -8.65
N LEU A 79 -17.40 -9.66 -8.51
CA LEU A 79 -16.74 -10.36 -7.42
C LEU A 79 -17.18 -9.82 -6.05
N LEU A 80 -17.22 -8.50 -5.89
CA LEU A 80 -17.69 -7.88 -4.66
C LEU A 80 -19.17 -8.18 -4.41
N LEU A 81 -20.02 -8.13 -5.42
CA LEU A 81 -21.45 -8.47 -5.28
C LEU A 81 -21.67 -9.95 -4.95
N THR A 82 -20.80 -10.83 -5.43
CA THR A 82 -20.86 -12.27 -5.11
C THR A 82 -20.66 -12.52 -3.61
N PHE A 83 -19.77 -11.77 -2.95
CA PHE A 83 -19.48 -11.95 -1.52
C PHE A 83 -20.26 -11.03 -0.60
N PHE A 84 -20.61 -9.82 -1.07
CA PHE A 84 -21.14 -8.77 -0.21
C PHE A 84 -22.50 -8.21 -0.68
N GLY A 85 -23.04 -8.72 -1.80
CA GLY A 85 -24.29 -8.23 -2.37
C GLY A 85 -25.50 -8.45 -1.44
N GLU A 86 -25.55 -9.60 -0.77
CA GLU A 86 -26.63 -9.92 0.18
C GLU A 86 -26.59 -9.05 1.44
N HIS A 87 -25.44 -8.46 1.77
CA HIS A 87 -25.29 -7.47 2.84
C HIS A 87 -25.69 -6.04 2.43
N GLY A 88 -26.21 -5.87 1.21
CA GLY A 88 -26.63 -4.55 0.71
C GLY A 88 -25.48 -3.67 0.25
N LEU A 89 -24.33 -4.24 -0.14
CA LEU A 89 -23.23 -3.46 -0.71
C LEU A 89 -23.70 -2.74 -1.99
N VAL A 90 -23.60 -1.41 -1.98
CA VAL A 90 -23.83 -0.58 -3.16
C VAL A 90 -22.50 -0.22 -3.79
N LEU A 91 -22.33 -0.56 -5.07
CA LEU A 91 -21.15 -0.22 -5.83
C LEU A 91 -21.33 1.11 -6.56
N PHE A 92 -20.27 1.92 -6.57
CA PHE A 92 -20.24 3.22 -7.24
C PHE A 92 -19.03 3.31 -8.17
N ASP A 93 -19.29 3.47 -9.48
CA ASP A 93 -18.25 3.73 -10.46
C ASP A 93 -18.11 5.24 -10.70
N PRO A 94 -17.00 5.87 -10.24
CA PRO A 94 -16.80 7.31 -10.39
C PRO A 94 -16.51 7.74 -11.84
N SER A 95 -16.29 6.80 -12.77
CA SER A 95 -15.97 7.10 -14.17
C SER A 95 -17.21 7.23 -15.07
N GLY A 96 -18.40 6.91 -14.54
CA GLY A 96 -19.64 7.00 -15.29
C GLY A 96 -19.96 8.42 -15.76
N SER A 97 -20.38 8.58 -17.01
CA SER A 97 -20.63 9.93 -17.58
C SER A 97 -21.64 10.77 -16.78
N GLY A 98 -22.64 10.14 -16.18
CA GLY A 98 -23.61 10.82 -15.30
C GLY A 98 -22.95 11.36 -14.03
N VAL A 99 -22.05 10.59 -13.43
CA VAL A 99 -21.28 10.97 -12.25
C VAL A 99 -20.35 12.14 -12.58
N CYS A 100 -19.61 12.06 -13.69
CA CYS A 100 -18.72 13.14 -14.10
C CYS A 100 -19.47 14.45 -14.38
N ARG A 101 -20.71 14.38 -14.92
CA ARG A 101 -21.56 15.57 -15.09
C ARG A 101 -21.95 16.20 -13.75
N LEU A 102 -22.27 15.40 -12.74
CA LEU A 102 -22.57 15.92 -11.40
C LEU A 102 -21.32 16.53 -10.74
N ALA A 103 -20.13 16.00 -11.03
CA ALA A 103 -18.85 16.52 -10.53
C ALA A 103 -18.33 17.76 -11.29
N GLN A 104 -18.99 18.19 -12.36
CA GLN A 104 -18.55 19.31 -13.20
C GLN A 104 -18.25 20.59 -12.39
N PRO A 105 -19.11 21.05 -11.44
CA PRO A 105 -18.83 22.27 -10.68
C PRO A 105 -17.53 22.18 -9.87
N LEU A 106 -17.21 20.98 -9.36
CA LEU A 106 -15.99 20.73 -8.62
C LEU A 106 -14.76 20.83 -9.54
N PHE A 107 -14.83 20.22 -10.72
CA PHE A 107 -13.76 20.27 -11.72
C PHE A 107 -13.52 21.69 -12.24
N GLU A 108 -14.59 22.44 -12.49
CA GLU A 108 -14.53 23.84 -12.89
C GLU A 108 -13.86 24.69 -11.80
N LYS A 109 -14.25 24.52 -10.52
CA LYS A 109 -13.59 25.19 -9.39
C LYS A 109 -12.12 24.80 -9.26
N ALA A 110 -11.78 23.53 -9.50
CA ALA A 110 -10.40 23.04 -9.47
C ALA A 110 -9.52 23.62 -10.60
N LEU A 111 -10.06 23.79 -11.81
CA LEU A 111 -9.36 24.45 -12.92
C LEU A 111 -9.26 25.96 -12.69
N THR A 112 -10.34 26.60 -12.21
CA THR A 112 -10.39 28.06 -12.12
C THR A 112 -9.57 28.64 -10.98
N ASN A 113 -9.38 27.88 -9.90
CA ASN A 113 -8.66 28.27 -8.69
C ASN A 113 -7.39 27.44 -8.43
N ALA A 114 -6.79 26.84 -9.47
CA ALA A 114 -5.68 25.89 -9.33
C ALA A 114 -4.55 26.40 -8.41
N ASP A 115 -4.05 27.62 -8.62
CA ASP A 115 -2.97 28.20 -7.82
C ASP A 115 -3.34 28.36 -6.34
N LYS A 116 -4.56 28.86 -6.07
CA LYS A 116 -5.06 29.05 -4.71
C LYS A 116 -5.19 27.71 -3.97
N ILE A 117 -5.70 26.71 -4.67
CA ILE A 117 -5.85 25.35 -4.13
C ILE A 117 -4.50 24.76 -3.75
N LEU A 118 -3.48 24.94 -4.61
CA LEU A 118 -2.13 24.45 -4.34
C LEU A 118 -1.46 25.19 -3.19
N ASN A 119 -1.68 26.50 -3.07
CA ASN A 119 -1.19 27.28 -1.93
C ASN A 119 -1.81 26.79 -0.62
N VAL A 120 -3.13 26.56 -0.59
CA VAL A 120 -3.82 26.02 0.59
C VAL A 120 -3.28 24.63 0.97
N ALA A 121 -3.09 23.74 -0.01
CA ALA A 121 -2.57 22.41 0.23
C ALA A 121 -1.11 22.43 0.75
N ASN A 122 -0.25 23.25 0.14
CA ASN A 122 1.15 23.39 0.55
C ASN A 122 1.29 24.02 1.93
N GLN A 123 0.48 25.04 2.25
CA GLN A 123 0.45 25.61 3.58
C GLN A 123 0.10 24.54 4.62
N ARG A 124 -0.92 23.72 4.34
CA ARG A 124 -1.30 22.63 5.25
C ARG A 124 -0.20 21.58 5.43
N ASN A 125 0.53 21.25 4.35
CA ASN A 125 1.67 20.35 4.42
C ASN A 125 2.80 20.92 5.31
N ASN A 126 3.07 22.22 5.23
CA ASN A 126 4.08 22.87 6.07
C ASN A 126 3.65 22.85 7.54
N GLU A 127 2.39 23.20 7.85
CA GLU A 127 1.85 23.13 9.21
C GLU A 127 1.99 21.73 9.84
N LEU A 128 1.70 20.68 9.06
CA LEU A 128 1.85 19.29 9.52
C LEU A 128 3.32 18.91 9.72
N SER A 129 4.20 19.34 8.82
CA SER A 129 5.64 19.07 8.91
C SER A 129 6.26 19.79 10.12
N ASP A 130 5.90 21.05 10.35
CA ASP A 130 6.34 21.84 11.50
C ASP A 130 5.85 21.24 12.83
N ALA A 131 4.71 20.57 12.82
CA ALA A 131 4.19 19.80 13.95
C ALA A 131 4.82 18.39 14.10
N GLY A 132 5.76 18.01 13.24
CA GLY A 132 6.49 16.74 13.29
C GLY A 132 5.80 15.56 12.57
N TYR A 133 4.74 15.81 11.80
CA TYR A 133 4.07 14.78 11.01
C TYR A 133 4.68 14.65 9.60
N GLY A 134 4.77 13.42 9.09
CA GLY A 134 5.20 13.18 7.71
C GLY A 134 4.09 13.43 6.69
N THR A 135 4.42 14.05 5.55
CA THR A 135 3.48 14.29 4.45
C THR A 135 3.38 13.08 3.52
N GLN A 136 2.16 12.59 3.29
CA GLN A 136 1.90 11.49 2.35
C GLN A 136 1.74 11.97 0.90
N ILE A 137 1.14 13.14 0.68
CA ILE A 137 0.92 13.71 -0.66
C ILE A 137 1.93 14.83 -0.87
N HIS A 138 2.69 14.71 -1.97
CA HIS A 138 3.59 15.76 -2.41
C HIS A 138 2.84 16.62 -3.44
N PHE A 139 2.40 17.80 -3.01
CA PHE A 139 1.76 18.77 -3.89
C PHE A 139 2.82 19.56 -4.65
N ASN A 140 3.09 19.17 -5.89
CA ASN A 140 4.00 19.94 -6.74
C ASN A 140 3.35 21.31 -7.06
N PRO A 141 4.08 22.44 -6.94
CA PRO A 141 3.54 23.78 -7.19
C PRO A 141 2.90 23.95 -8.57
N ASN A 142 3.33 23.15 -9.54
CA ASN A 142 2.92 23.25 -10.93
C ASN A 142 1.89 22.17 -11.31
N GLN A 143 1.35 21.41 -10.35
CA GLN A 143 0.48 20.27 -10.63
C GLN A 143 -0.93 20.56 -10.14
N THR A 144 -1.89 20.68 -11.06
CA THR A 144 -3.30 20.81 -10.68
C THR A 144 -3.84 19.52 -10.06
N LEU A 145 -5.07 19.58 -9.52
CA LEU A 145 -5.70 18.40 -8.94
C LEU A 145 -6.40 17.49 -9.96
N LEU A 146 -6.20 17.71 -11.26
CA LEU A 146 -6.89 17.01 -12.34
C LEU A 146 -5.94 16.31 -13.31
N PHE A 147 -6.49 15.29 -13.95
CA PHE A 147 -5.94 14.61 -15.12
C PHE A 147 -6.91 14.72 -16.28
N LEU A 148 -6.39 14.70 -17.50
CA LEU A 148 -7.15 14.63 -18.74
C LEU A 148 -6.91 13.26 -19.40
N ASN A 149 -7.98 12.58 -19.79
CA ASN A 149 -7.92 11.41 -20.64
C ASN A 149 -7.81 11.87 -22.10
N ASP A 150 -6.69 11.56 -22.75
CA ASP A 150 -6.48 11.92 -24.15
C ASP A 150 -7.34 11.08 -25.12
N LYS A 151 -7.22 11.36 -26.42
CA LYS A 151 -7.98 10.64 -27.47
C LYS A 151 -7.70 9.13 -27.51
N ASN A 152 -6.59 8.67 -26.93
CA ASN A 152 -6.20 7.27 -26.83
C ASN A 152 -6.55 6.67 -25.45
N ALA A 153 -7.36 7.37 -24.65
CA ALA A 153 -7.73 7.01 -23.28
C ALA A 153 -6.54 6.91 -22.31
N ARG A 154 -5.43 7.59 -22.61
CA ARG A 154 -4.31 7.70 -21.67
C ARG A 154 -4.60 8.80 -20.66
N ARG A 155 -4.31 8.53 -19.39
CA ARG A 155 -4.51 9.48 -18.30
C ARG A 155 -3.30 10.40 -18.17
N VAL A 156 -3.44 11.65 -18.62
CA VAL A 156 -2.39 12.66 -18.70
C VAL A 156 -2.56 13.69 -17.59
N ARG A 157 -1.46 14.07 -16.92
CA ARG A 157 -1.51 15.06 -15.83
C ARG A 157 -1.72 16.46 -16.38
N VAL A 158 -2.59 17.24 -15.74
CA VAL A 158 -2.79 18.66 -16.02
C VAL A 158 -1.92 19.47 -15.06
N ASP A 159 -0.93 20.14 -15.60
CA ASP A 159 0.01 21.03 -14.90
C ASP A 159 -0.32 22.50 -15.22
N ILE A 160 0.23 23.42 -14.43
CA ILE A 160 0.20 24.87 -14.65
C ILE A 160 1.62 25.41 -14.43
N ASP A 161 2.10 26.28 -15.33
CA ASP A 161 3.41 26.90 -15.18
C ASP A 161 3.34 28.25 -14.43
N ASP A 162 4.50 28.85 -14.17
CA ASP A 162 4.62 30.10 -13.42
C ASP A 162 3.93 31.30 -14.11
N SER A 163 3.61 31.19 -15.40
CA SER A 163 2.86 32.20 -16.15
C SER A 163 1.34 32.01 -16.09
N GLY A 164 0.87 30.91 -15.47
CA GLY A 164 -0.53 30.51 -15.41
C GLY A 164 -1.00 29.74 -16.65
N GLN A 165 -0.09 29.32 -17.54
CA GLN A 165 -0.41 28.53 -18.72
C GLN A 165 -0.53 27.05 -18.33
N PHE A 166 -1.65 26.42 -18.73
CA PHE A 166 -1.87 25.00 -18.51
C PHE A 166 -1.05 24.14 -19.46
N LEU A 167 -0.54 23.03 -18.95
CA LEU A 167 0.30 22.07 -19.68
C LEU A 167 -0.21 20.64 -19.46
N LEU A 168 -0.15 19.82 -20.51
CA LEU A 168 -0.39 18.37 -20.44
C LEU A 168 0.97 17.65 -20.39
N LYS A 169 1.22 16.89 -19.32
CA LYS A 169 2.47 16.16 -19.13
C LYS A 169 2.43 14.76 -19.74
N TYR A 170 3.03 14.62 -20.92
CA TYR A 170 3.26 13.32 -21.55
C TYR A 170 4.65 12.76 -21.20
N PRO A 171 4.91 11.46 -21.45
CA PRO A 171 6.23 10.87 -21.21
C PRO A 171 7.37 11.55 -22.00
N ASP A 172 7.06 12.05 -23.20
CA ASP A 172 8.00 12.71 -24.12
C ASP A 172 8.10 14.23 -23.91
N GLY A 173 7.34 14.80 -22.97
CA GLY A 173 7.41 16.22 -22.61
C GLY A 173 6.04 16.87 -22.37
N HIS A 174 6.08 18.16 -22.06
CA HIS A 174 4.89 18.97 -21.85
C HIS A 174 4.34 19.55 -23.15
N ARG A 175 3.01 19.62 -23.27
CA ARG A 175 2.31 20.26 -24.39
C ARG A 175 1.35 21.32 -23.83
N PRO A 176 1.36 22.56 -24.34
CA PRO A 176 0.46 23.61 -23.87
C PRO A 176 -1.00 23.29 -24.22
N VAL A 177 -1.92 23.70 -23.35
CA VAL A 177 -3.37 23.61 -23.57
C VAL A 177 -4.04 24.88 -23.06
N ALA A 178 -4.92 25.50 -23.85
CA ALA A 178 -5.61 26.70 -23.41
C ALA A 178 -6.55 26.39 -22.23
N ARG A 179 -6.64 27.33 -21.29
CA ARG A 179 -7.58 27.21 -20.15
C ARG A 179 -9.01 27.05 -20.64
N GLU A 180 -9.38 27.77 -21.70
CA GLU A 180 -10.69 27.74 -22.33
C GLU A 180 -11.00 26.35 -22.90
N ASP A 181 -10.02 25.64 -23.44
CA ASP A 181 -10.19 24.27 -23.96
C ASP A 181 -10.44 23.26 -22.82
N LEU A 182 -9.76 23.43 -21.69
CA LEU A 182 -10.00 22.61 -20.49
C LEU A 182 -11.38 22.88 -19.88
N LEU A 183 -11.79 24.14 -19.80
CA LEU A 183 -13.12 24.54 -19.31
C LEU A 183 -14.22 24.05 -20.25
N LYS A 184 -14.02 24.14 -21.56
CA LYS A 184 -14.92 23.56 -22.56
C LYS A 184 -15.03 22.04 -22.41
N THR A 185 -13.90 21.36 -22.20
CA THR A 185 -13.90 19.92 -21.91
C THR A 185 -14.68 19.62 -20.63
N CYS A 186 -14.50 20.42 -19.58
CA CYS A 186 -15.24 20.30 -18.33
C CYS A 186 -16.75 20.46 -18.54
N SER A 187 -17.19 21.40 -19.38
CA SER A 187 -18.62 21.65 -19.61
C SER A 187 -19.27 20.68 -20.59
N GLU A 188 -18.58 20.31 -21.67
CA GLU A 188 -19.15 19.50 -22.75
C GLU A 188 -18.90 18.01 -22.57
N SER A 189 -17.80 17.63 -21.93
CA SER A 189 -17.37 16.23 -21.81
C SER A 189 -16.55 15.97 -20.54
N PRO A 190 -17.12 16.19 -19.34
CA PRO A 190 -16.40 16.06 -18.07
C PRO A 190 -15.87 14.65 -17.80
N GLN A 191 -16.37 13.62 -18.50
CA GLN A 191 -15.84 12.24 -18.41
C GLN A 191 -14.39 12.09 -18.89
N TYR A 192 -13.84 13.09 -19.60
CA TYR A 192 -12.42 13.13 -19.91
C TYR A 192 -11.57 13.71 -18.79
N LEU A 193 -12.17 14.29 -17.75
CA LEU A 193 -11.44 14.76 -16.58
C LEU A 193 -11.53 13.73 -15.45
N SER A 194 -10.45 13.56 -14.70
CA SER A 194 -10.45 12.73 -13.51
C SER A 194 -9.66 13.37 -12.37
N PRO A 195 -10.12 13.25 -11.12
CA PRO A 195 -9.42 13.83 -9.98
C PRO A 195 -8.12 13.07 -9.67
N ASN A 196 -7.16 13.75 -9.06
CA ASN A 196 -6.03 13.12 -8.40
C ASN A 196 -6.43 12.58 -7.00
N VAL A 197 -5.46 12.05 -6.26
CA VAL A 197 -5.67 11.50 -4.91
C VAL A 197 -6.28 12.51 -3.93
N ALA A 198 -5.99 13.81 -4.09
CA ALA A 198 -6.46 14.85 -3.18
C ALA A 198 -7.87 15.34 -3.52
N LEU A 199 -8.24 15.43 -4.80
CA LEU A 199 -9.58 15.86 -5.22
C LEU A 199 -10.62 14.73 -5.20
N ARG A 200 -10.17 13.47 -5.28
CA ARG A 200 -11.07 12.30 -5.31
C ARG A 200 -11.99 12.22 -4.08
N PRO A 201 -11.52 12.39 -2.83
CA PRO A 201 -12.39 12.44 -1.66
C PRO A 201 -13.43 13.57 -1.72
N LEU A 202 -13.05 14.76 -2.18
CA LEU A 202 -13.97 15.89 -2.33
C LEU A 202 -15.03 15.61 -3.41
N MET A 203 -14.66 14.95 -4.50
CA MET A 203 -15.62 14.47 -5.50
C MET A 203 -16.62 13.49 -4.89
N GLN A 204 -16.17 12.54 -4.07
CA GLN A 204 -17.07 11.62 -3.38
C GLN A 204 -18.08 12.37 -2.50
N ASP A 205 -17.61 13.27 -1.65
CA ASP A 205 -18.44 13.90 -0.61
C ASP A 205 -19.26 15.10 -1.13
N SER A 206 -18.96 15.60 -2.33
CA SER A 206 -19.86 16.50 -3.05
C SER A 206 -21.03 15.77 -3.71
N LEU A 207 -20.90 14.46 -3.95
CA LEU A 207 -21.90 13.64 -4.63
C LEU A 207 -22.74 12.80 -3.67
N LEU A 208 -22.14 12.37 -2.56
CA LEU A 208 -22.74 11.46 -1.60
C LEU A 208 -22.84 12.12 -0.22
N PRO A 209 -23.92 11.86 0.53
CA PRO A 209 -24.03 12.27 1.93
C PRO A 209 -23.17 11.35 2.82
N THR A 210 -21.85 11.44 2.68
CA THR A 210 -20.90 10.55 3.35
C THR A 210 -20.84 10.84 4.85
N VAL A 211 -21.28 9.88 5.67
CA VAL A 211 -21.13 9.97 7.14
C VAL A 211 -19.69 9.66 7.54
N ALA A 212 -19.12 8.60 6.97
CA ALA A 212 -17.76 8.16 7.26
C ALA A 212 -17.02 7.70 6.00
N TYR A 213 -15.74 8.04 5.94
CA TYR A 213 -14.78 7.52 4.98
C TYR A 213 -13.96 6.42 5.64
N VAL A 214 -14.04 5.19 5.13
CA VAL A 214 -13.27 4.05 5.65
C VAL A 214 -11.93 3.97 4.91
N GLY A 215 -10.83 4.25 5.60
CA GLY A 215 -9.50 4.39 4.99
C GLY A 215 -8.42 3.52 5.62
N GLY A 216 -7.43 3.12 4.82
CA GLY A 216 -6.20 2.51 5.35
C GLY A 216 -5.26 3.54 6.02
N PRO A 217 -4.17 3.10 6.68
CA PRO A 217 -3.26 4.00 7.40
C PRO A 217 -2.73 5.17 6.56
N SER A 218 -2.30 4.91 5.32
CA SER A 218 -1.83 5.96 4.40
C SER A 218 -2.95 6.92 4.00
N GLU A 219 -4.19 6.45 3.95
CA GLU A 219 -5.35 7.29 3.61
C GLU A 219 -5.71 8.20 4.78
N VAL A 220 -5.85 7.64 5.98
CA VAL A 220 -6.05 8.42 7.22
C VAL A 220 -4.99 9.51 7.35
N ALA A 221 -3.72 9.18 7.09
CA ALA A 221 -2.62 10.15 7.14
C ALA A 221 -2.73 11.24 6.06
N TYR A 222 -3.15 10.93 4.82
CA TYR A 222 -3.34 11.98 3.83
C TYR A 222 -4.61 12.80 4.05
N PHE A 223 -5.60 12.27 4.75
CA PHE A 223 -6.80 13.02 5.07
C PHE A 223 -6.52 14.27 5.92
N ALA A 224 -5.50 14.22 6.78
CA ALA A 224 -5.01 15.37 7.53
C ALA A 224 -4.50 16.53 6.63
N GLN A 225 -3.97 16.19 5.45
CA GLN A 225 -3.48 17.17 4.45
C GLN A 225 -4.65 17.75 3.64
N VAL A 226 -5.57 16.90 3.17
CA VAL A 226 -6.71 17.36 2.34
C VAL A 226 -7.82 18.05 3.15
N ALA A 227 -7.82 17.98 4.48
CA ALA A 227 -8.79 18.67 5.34
C ALA A 227 -8.91 20.18 5.04
N ALA A 228 -7.78 20.83 4.70
CA ALA A 228 -7.78 22.23 4.29
C ALA A 228 -8.52 22.46 2.96
N LEU A 229 -8.48 21.47 2.06
CA LEU A 229 -9.22 21.51 0.79
C LEU A 229 -10.73 21.40 1.03
N TYR A 230 -11.20 20.54 1.94
CA TYR A 230 -12.64 20.47 2.28
C TYR A 230 -13.19 21.84 2.67
N SER A 231 -12.46 22.55 3.54
CA SER A 231 -12.82 23.92 3.94
C SER A 231 -12.81 24.88 2.76
N HIS A 232 -11.78 24.83 1.90
CA HIS A 232 -11.68 25.70 0.72
C HIS A 232 -12.80 25.45 -0.31
N PHE A 233 -13.20 24.19 -0.48
CA PHE A 233 -14.25 23.80 -1.40
C PHE A 233 -15.66 23.95 -0.82
N GLU A 234 -15.78 24.25 0.48
CA GLU A 234 -17.03 24.35 1.24
C GLU A 234 -17.80 23.01 1.25
N ILE A 235 -17.05 21.91 1.31
CA ILE A 235 -17.60 20.55 1.38
C ILE A 235 -17.43 20.06 2.83
N PRO A 236 -18.50 19.55 3.48
CA PRO A 236 -18.37 18.92 4.79
C PRO A 236 -17.43 17.71 4.71
N MET A 237 -16.40 17.70 5.57
CA MET A 237 -15.50 16.55 5.67
C MET A 237 -16.19 15.43 6.46
N PRO A 238 -16.21 14.19 5.95
CA PRO A 238 -16.79 13.05 6.67
C PRO A 238 -15.93 12.65 7.85
N VAL A 239 -16.47 11.81 8.74
CA VAL A 239 -15.66 11.15 9.77
C VAL A 239 -14.65 10.23 9.09
N ILE A 240 -13.37 10.39 9.39
CA ILE A 240 -12.33 9.50 8.85
C ILE A 240 -12.19 8.30 9.78
N PHE A 241 -12.69 7.16 9.33
CA PHE A 241 -12.77 5.93 10.10
C PHE A 241 -11.66 4.96 9.61
N PRO A 242 -10.76 4.49 10.47
CA PRO A 242 -9.77 3.52 10.05
C PRO A 242 -10.45 2.19 9.72
N ARG A 243 -10.02 1.53 8.64
CA ARG A 243 -10.47 0.15 8.38
C ARG A 243 -9.82 -0.82 9.36
N HIS A 244 -10.48 -1.95 9.62
CA HIS A 244 -9.87 -3.08 10.33
C HIS A 244 -8.57 -3.52 9.66
N ARG A 245 -7.60 -3.90 10.50
CA ARG A 245 -6.32 -4.48 10.09
C ARG A 245 -6.22 -5.87 10.69
N LEU A 246 -6.13 -6.87 9.83
CA LEU A 246 -6.29 -8.27 10.25
C LEU A 246 -5.09 -9.12 9.84
N THR A 247 -4.77 -10.09 10.68
CA THR A 247 -3.92 -11.24 10.33
C THR A 247 -4.62 -12.51 10.70
N ILE A 248 -4.85 -13.35 9.70
CA ILE A 248 -5.49 -14.65 9.83
C ILE A 248 -4.41 -15.68 10.16
N VAL A 249 -4.61 -16.41 11.25
CA VAL A 249 -3.68 -17.41 11.77
C VAL A 249 -4.33 -18.77 11.70
N GLU A 250 -3.86 -19.60 10.78
CA GLU A 250 -4.32 -20.97 10.67
C GLU A 250 -3.79 -21.83 11.84
N GLY A 251 -4.58 -22.82 12.31
CA GLY A 251 -4.20 -23.67 13.43
C GLY A 251 -2.84 -24.37 13.32
N LYS A 252 -2.33 -24.68 12.11
CA LYS A 252 -0.96 -25.23 11.93
C LYS A 252 0.12 -24.19 12.23
N ILE A 253 -0.13 -22.93 11.91
CA ILE A 253 0.79 -21.81 12.16
C ILE A 253 0.71 -21.42 13.64
N GLN A 254 -0.50 -21.38 14.23
CA GLN A 254 -0.67 -21.15 15.66
C GLN A 254 0.15 -22.14 16.50
N LYS A 255 0.10 -23.44 16.19
CA LYS A 255 0.90 -24.46 16.88
C LYS A 255 2.41 -24.21 16.80
N GLN A 256 2.90 -23.64 15.70
CA GLN A 256 4.33 -23.31 15.54
C GLN A 256 4.69 -22.07 16.37
N ILE A 257 3.81 -21.07 16.42
CA ILE A 257 3.97 -19.88 17.25
C ILE A 257 4.03 -20.29 18.73
N ASP A 258 3.06 -21.07 19.20
CA ASP A 258 3.00 -21.54 20.58
C ASP A 258 4.23 -22.37 20.96
N LYS A 259 4.67 -23.28 20.07
CA LYS A 259 5.84 -24.14 20.30
C LYS A 259 7.13 -23.35 20.45
N ASN A 260 7.26 -22.23 19.74
CA ASN A 260 8.43 -21.38 19.79
C ASN A 260 8.25 -20.19 20.76
N GLU A 261 7.16 -20.18 21.54
CA GLU A 261 6.85 -19.16 22.55
C GLU A 261 6.88 -17.73 21.97
N LEU A 262 6.42 -17.57 20.73
CA LEU A 262 6.46 -16.30 20.00
C LEU A 262 5.23 -15.45 20.29
N ASP A 263 5.44 -14.13 20.43
CA ASP A 263 4.36 -13.16 20.54
C ASP A 263 3.97 -12.56 19.18
N PHE A 264 2.68 -12.24 18.99
CA PHE A 264 2.19 -11.67 17.74
C PHE A 264 2.67 -10.25 17.49
N ALA A 265 2.80 -9.42 18.52
CA ALA A 265 3.32 -8.06 18.37
C ALA A 265 4.78 -8.15 17.93
N GLU A 266 5.58 -9.01 18.55
CA GLU A 266 6.97 -9.25 18.15
C GLU A 266 7.09 -9.71 16.69
N ILE A 267 6.23 -10.63 16.24
CA ILE A 267 6.22 -11.06 14.84
C ILE A 267 5.95 -9.86 13.93
N LEU A 268 4.85 -9.13 14.16
CA LEU A 268 4.38 -8.09 13.25
C LEU A 268 5.25 -6.83 13.25
N GLU A 269 5.82 -6.44 14.39
CA GLU A 269 6.65 -5.24 14.53
C GLU A 269 8.04 -5.40 13.93
N ASN A 270 8.63 -6.59 14.01
CA ASN A 270 9.99 -6.85 13.52
C ASN A 270 10.05 -7.20 12.03
N ARG A 271 9.07 -6.80 11.22
CA ARG A 271 9.12 -6.99 9.76
C ARG A 271 10.11 -6.01 9.11
N PRO A 272 10.87 -6.42 8.07
CA PRO A 272 10.93 -7.76 7.49
C PRO A 272 11.88 -8.73 8.23
N ASP A 273 12.62 -8.23 9.22
CA ASP A 273 13.75 -8.90 9.89
C ASP A 273 13.35 -9.80 11.07
N PHE A 274 12.17 -10.41 10.99
CA PHE A 274 11.58 -11.20 12.08
C PHE A 274 12.47 -12.38 12.46
N ILE A 275 12.96 -13.15 11.48
CA ILE A 275 13.84 -14.31 11.70
C ILE A 275 15.14 -13.88 12.38
N ASP A 276 15.82 -12.87 11.83
CA ASP A 276 17.03 -12.28 12.39
C ASP A 276 16.83 -11.89 13.86
N THR A 277 15.70 -11.24 14.16
CA THR A 277 15.36 -10.79 15.51
C THR A 277 15.21 -11.97 16.47
N VAL A 278 14.46 -13.01 16.09
CA VAL A 278 14.28 -14.21 16.92
C VAL A 278 15.62 -14.94 17.14
N ILE A 279 16.46 -15.04 16.11
CA ILE A 279 17.79 -15.69 16.22
C ILE A 279 18.72 -14.90 17.13
N ARG A 280 18.72 -13.56 17.03
CA ARG A 280 19.49 -12.66 17.89
C ARG A 280 19.03 -12.75 19.33
N ASN A 281 17.73 -12.72 19.59
CA ASN A 281 17.17 -12.70 20.94
C ASN A 281 17.14 -14.07 21.62
N GLY A 282 17.17 -15.16 20.84
CA GLY A 282 17.29 -16.52 21.34
C GLY A 282 18.74 -17.00 21.37
N ALA A 283 19.11 -17.81 20.37
CA ALA A 283 20.40 -18.51 20.32
C ALA A 283 21.63 -17.57 20.30
N GLY A 284 21.47 -16.33 19.82
CA GLY A 284 22.53 -15.34 19.69
C GLY A 284 22.68 -14.38 20.88
N GLN A 285 21.75 -14.36 21.84
CA GLN A 285 21.59 -13.21 22.75
C GLN A 285 22.87 -12.84 23.49
N GLN A 286 23.54 -13.83 24.09
CA GLN A 286 24.77 -13.59 24.86
C GLN A 286 25.90 -13.06 23.97
N LEU A 287 26.01 -13.57 22.74
CA LEU A 287 27.03 -13.14 21.80
C LEU A 287 26.76 -11.73 21.28
N PHE A 288 25.50 -11.41 20.97
CA PHE A 288 25.14 -10.06 20.53
C PHE A 288 25.28 -9.02 21.65
N ASN A 289 24.97 -9.36 22.91
CA ASN A 289 25.24 -8.49 24.06
C ASN A 289 26.76 -8.20 24.20
N LEU A 290 27.60 -9.20 23.95
CA LEU A 290 29.06 -9.02 23.97
C LEU A 290 29.53 -8.13 22.82
N VAL A 291 28.99 -8.32 21.61
CA VAL A 291 29.29 -7.48 20.44
C VAL A 291 28.89 -6.03 20.71
N GLU A 292 27.69 -5.79 21.23
CA GLU A 292 27.18 -4.45 21.53
C GLU A 292 27.99 -3.74 22.62
N SER A 293 28.29 -4.43 23.72
CA SER A 293 29.14 -3.87 24.79
C SER A 293 30.57 -3.58 24.32
N THR A 294 31.13 -4.42 23.44
CA THR A 294 32.43 -4.18 22.82
C THR A 294 32.40 -2.96 21.90
N SER A 295 31.38 -2.87 21.03
CA SER A 295 31.18 -1.74 20.12
C SER A 295 31.06 -0.42 20.89
N LYS A 296 30.24 -0.42 21.95
CA LYS A 296 30.07 0.75 22.83
C LYS A 296 31.38 1.18 23.48
N THR A 297 32.15 0.23 24.01
CA THR A 297 33.47 0.52 24.63
C THR A 297 34.43 1.19 23.64
N ILE A 298 34.44 0.74 22.39
CA ILE A 298 35.28 1.33 21.34
C ILE A 298 34.76 2.72 20.97
N SER A 299 33.45 2.90 20.82
CA SER A 299 32.84 4.21 20.54
C SER A 299 33.17 5.24 21.62
N ASP A 300 33.05 4.86 22.90
CA ASP A 300 33.41 5.71 24.04
C ASP A 300 34.90 6.08 24.03
N THR A 301 35.77 5.14 23.63
CA THR A 301 37.22 5.38 23.49
C THR A 301 37.52 6.35 22.34
N LEU A 302 36.84 6.22 21.20
CA LEU A 302 36.98 7.14 20.08
C LEU A 302 36.47 8.55 20.43
N ASN A 303 35.39 8.66 21.20
CA ASN A 303 34.89 9.94 21.68
C ASN A 303 35.89 10.66 22.59
N ALA A 304 36.56 9.93 23.49
CA ALA A 304 37.62 10.50 24.31
C ALA A 304 38.82 11.00 23.47
N LEU A 305 39.16 10.29 22.38
CA LEU A 305 40.20 10.70 21.43
C LEU A 305 39.81 11.96 20.64
N HIS A 306 38.53 12.13 20.30
CA HIS A 306 38.05 13.28 19.55
C HIS A 306 38.41 14.61 20.24
N SER A 307 38.06 14.75 21.52
CA SER A 307 38.32 15.99 22.29
C SER A 307 39.81 16.32 22.41
N GLN A 308 40.68 15.31 22.39
CA GLN A 308 42.14 15.50 22.42
C GLN A 308 42.68 15.92 21.05
N LEU A 309 42.19 15.30 19.96
CA LEU A 309 42.63 15.58 18.61
C LEU A 309 42.20 16.95 18.11
N GLU A 310 40.99 17.40 18.47
CA GLU A 310 40.51 18.73 18.12
C GLU A 310 41.39 19.84 18.71
N ALA A 311 41.94 19.62 19.92
CA ALA A 311 42.88 20.54 20.56
C ALA A 311 44.27 20.57 19.90
N VAL A 312 44.64 19.50 19.17
CA VAL A 312 45.94 19.39 18.46
C VAL A 312 45.83 19.95 17.04
N ASP A 313 44.91 19.41 16.24
CA ASP A 313 44.65 19.82 14.87
C ASP A 313 43.22 19.45 14.46
N PRO A 314 42.32 20.43 14.25
CA PRO A 314 40.94 20.19 13.82
C PRO A 314 40.82 19.38 12.52
N THR A 315 41.84 19.37 11.65
CA THR A 315 41.81 18.60 10.40
C THR A 315 41.91 17.08 10.63
N LEU A 316 42.43 16.64 11.79
CA LEU A 316 42.54 15.22 12.16
C LEU A 316 41.21 14.62 12.60
N VAL A 317 40.24 15.44 13.01
CA VAL A 317 38.89 15.00 13.39
C VAL A 317 38.24 14.19 12.26
N ASN A 318 38.34 14.65 11.02
CA ASN A 318 37.80 13.94 9.85
C ASN A 318 38.42 12.55 9.65
N SER A 319 39.68 12.34 10.04
CA SER A 319 40.34 11.02 9.95
C SER A 319 39.88 10.08 11.06
N LEU A 320 39.58 10.63 12.25
CA LEU A 320 38.98 9.88 13.35
C LEU A 320 37.55 9.44 13.01
N GLU A 321 36.74 10.33 12.44
CA GLU A 321 35.37 9.99 12.01
C GLU A 321 35.37 8.86 10.97
N LYS A 322 36.23 8.93 9.95
CA LYS A 322 36.39 7.81 8.98
C LYS A 322 36.83 6.50 9.65
N THR A 323 37.61 6.59 10.72
CA THR A 323 38.03 5.42 11.50
C THR A 323 36.85 4.84 12.27
N ARG A 324 36.03 5.69 12.89
CA ARG A 324 34.77 5.31 13.56
C ARG A 324 33.85 4.60 12.58
N ASP A 325 33.55 5.22 11.44
CA ASP A 325 32.70 4.64 10.39
C ASP A 325 33.21 3.26 9.94
N SER A 326 34.54 3.12 9.77
CA SER A 326 35.12 1.84 9.36
C SER A 326 34.99 0.77 10.45
N ILE A 327 35.13 1.12 11.72
CA ILE A 327 34.99 0.18 12.83
C ILE A 327 33.53 -0.27 12.95
N GLU A 328 32.60 0.69 12.94
CA GLU A 328 31.16 0.42 13.01
C GLU A 328 30.72 -0.49 11.85
N GLY A 329 31.09 -0.16 10.62
CA GLY A 329 30.79 -1.00 9.45
C GLY A 329 31.43 -2.40 9.51
N ASN A 330 32.54 -2.58 10.24
CA ASN A 330 33.13 -3.91 10.47
C ASN A 330 32.34 -4.72 11.51
N PHE A 331 31.82 -4.08 12.56
CA PHE A 331 30.93 -4.72 13.54
C PHE A 331 29.61 -5.14 12.91
N GLU A 332 29.05 -4.34 12.01
CA GLU A 332 27.86 -4.70 11.24
C GLU A 332 28.10 -5.95 10.37
N LYS A 333 29.21 -5.97 9.63
CA LYS A 333 29.61 -7.14 8.83
C LYS A 333 29.81 -8.39 9.69
N LEU A 334 30.43 -8.24 10.86
CA LEU A 334 30.61 -9.34 11.80
C LEU A 334 29.26 -9.85 12.32
N SER A 335 28.37 -8.94 12.71
CA SER A 335 27.01 -9.27 13.17
C SER A 335 26.24 -10.05 12.11
N GLY A 336 26.29 -9.63 10.84
CA GLY A 336 25.65 -10.38 9.74
C GLY A 336 26.23 -11.79 9.54
N LYS A 337 27.54 -11.98 9.72
CA LYS A 337 28.16 -13.32 9.68
C LYS A 337 27.74 -14.19 10.87
N ILE A 338 27.60 -13.60 12.06
CA ILE A 338 27.13 -14.29 13.26
C ILE A 338 25.70 -14.78 13.05
N VAL A 339 24.78 -13.92 12.60
CA VAL A 339 23.39 -14.31 12.32
C VAL A 339 23.36 -15.49 11.36
N ARG A 340 24.00 -15.38 10.19
CA ARG A 340 24.04 -16.47 9.19
C ARG A 340 24.57 -17.78 9.77
N SER A 341 25.61 -17.71 10.60
CA SER A 341 26.16 -18.91 11.25
C SER A 341 25.20 -19.51 12.26
N LEU A 342 24.45 -18.69 13.01
CA LEU A 342 23.43 -19.14 13.94
C LEU A 342 22.23 -19.73 13.20
N GLU A 343 21.80 -19.14 12.10
CA GLU A 343 20.72 -19.67 11.25
C GLU A 343 21.08 -21.06 10.71
N GLN A 344 22.29 -21.22 10.16
CA GLN A 344 22.80 -22.51 9.69
C GLN A 344 22.90 -23.55 10.82
N ARG A 345 23.18 -23.12 12.04
CA ARG A 345 23.23 -24.04 13.19
C ARG A 345 21.84 -24.42 13.69
N ASN A 346 20.83 -23.59 13.41
CA ASN A 346 19.46 -23.72 13.89
C ASN A 346 18.47 -23.95 12.73
N GLU A 347 18.85 -24.70 11.69
CA GLU A 347 18.03 -24.87 10.47
C GLU A 347 16.58 -25.27 10.74
N THR A 348 16.34 -26.12 11.75
CA THR A 348 14.98 -26.57 12.07
C THR A 348 14.12 -25.43 12.62
N LEU A 349 14.69 -24.56 13.46
CA LEU A 349 14.01 -23.37 13.96
C LEU A 349 13.78 -22.40 12.81
N VAL A 350 14.82 -22.11 12.01
CA VAL A 350 14.73 -21.21 10.86
C VAL A 350 13.61 -21.63 9.90
N ARG A 351 13.51 -22.91 9.53
CA ARG A 351 12.43 -23.41 8.67
C ARG A 351 11.03 -23.22 9.28
N GLN A 352 10.89 -23.28 10.61
CA GLN A 352 9.62 -23.00 11.29
C GLN A 352 9.30 -21.51 11.26
N LEU A 353 10.28 -20.65 11.51
CA LEU A 353 10.14 -19.19 11.46
C LEU A 353 9.84 -18.71 10.03
N GLU A 354 10.51 -19.24 9.01
CA GLU A 354 10.24 -18.98 7.59
C GLU A 354 8.79 -19.33 7.23
N LYS A 355 8.27 -20.44 7.78
CA LYS A 355 6.87 -20.83 7.55
C LYS A 355 5.90 -19.84 8.22
N ILE A 356 6.18 -19.40 9.44
CA ILE A 356 5.39 -18.38 10.15
C ILE A 356 5.43 -17.07 9.34
N GLN A 357 6.62 -16.61 8.97
CA GLN A 357 6.81 -15.40 8.19
C GLN A 357 6.10 -15.48 6.85
N LEU A 358 6.18 -16.59 6.11
CA LEU A 358 5.49 -16.72 4.83
C LEU A 358 3.96 -16.61 4.97
N ASN A 359 3.40 -17.12 6.08
CA ASN A 359 1.96 -17.11 6.29
C ASN A 359 1.46 -15.77 6.86
N LEU A 360 2.19 -15.13 7.77
CA LEU A 360 1.75 -13.90 8.46
C LEU A 360 2.36 -12.62 7.88
N LEU A 361 3.56 -12.72 7.30
CA LEU A 361 4.37 -11.63 6.76
C LEU A 361 4.97 -11.97 5.38
N PRO A 362 4.16 -12.44 4.40
CA PRO A 362 4.67 -12.86 3.09
C PRO A 362 5.50 -11.76 2.42
N GLY A 363 6.75 -12.09 2.09
CA GLY A 363 7.70 -11.13 1.53
C GLY A 363 8.01 -9.94 2.46
N GLY A 364 7.87 -10.12 3.78
CA GLY A 364 8.11 -9.07 4.79
C GLY A 364 6.98 -8.04 4.92
N ASN A 365 5.85 -8.25 4.24
CA ASN A 365 4.70 -7.33 4.25
C ASN A 365 3.55 -7.92 5.07
N TYR A 366 2.70 -7.07 5.62
CA TYR A 366 1.46 -7.52 6.27
C TYR A 366 0.65 -8.47 5.37
N GLN A 367 0.14 -9.57 5.93
CA GLN A 367 -0.64 -10.58 5.23
C GLN A 367 -1.76 -9.98 4.36
N GLU A 368 -2.56 -9.07 4.91
CA GLU A 368 -3.67 -8.38 4.23
C GLU A 368 -3.26 -7.52 3.02
N ARG A 369 -1.97 -7.23 2.86
CA ARG A 369 -1.43 -6.48 1.72
C ARG A 369 -0.91 -7.37 0.60
N VAL A 370 -0.85 -8.69 0.83
CA VAL A 370 -0.27 -9.65 -0.12
C VAL A 370 -1.25 -10.77 -0.42
N LEU A 371 -1.67 -11.53 0.59
CA LEU A 371 -2.52 -12.71 0.36
C LEU A 371 -3.94 -12.31 -0.02
N SER A 372 -4.42 -12.91 -1.09
CA SER A 372 -5.80 -12.77 -1.54
C SER A 372 -6.75 -13.62 -0.71
N MET A 373 -7.97 -13.11 -0.53
CA MET A 373 -9.08 -13.84 0.07
C MET A 373 -9.35 -15.19 -0.61
N LEU A 374 -9.03 -15.32 -1.91
CA LEU A 374 -9.14 -16.58 -2.65
C LEU A 374 -8.41 -17.74 -1.94
N TYR A 375 -7.23 -17.48 -1.37
CA TYR A 375 -6.46 -18.48 -0.63
C TYR A 375 -7.27 -19.08 0.53
N PHE A 376 -7.95 -18.23 1.30
CA PHE A 376 -8.71 -18.64 2.47
C PHE A 376 -10.03 -19.31 2.07
N ILE A 377 -10.76 -18.78 1.09
CA ILE A 377 -12.04 -19.35 0.65
C ILE A 377 -11.85 -20.76 0.07
N VAL A 378 -10.77 -20.99 -0.69
CA VAL A 378 -10.47 -22.35 -1.19
C VAL A 378 -10.27 -23.34 -0.04
N LYS A 379 -9.68 -22.91 1.09
CA LYS A 379 -9.37 -23.79 2.22
C LYS A 379 -10.51 -23.96 3.21
N TYR A 380 -11.27 -22.89 3.43
CA TYR A 380 -12.24 -22.77 4.54
C TYR A 380 -13.69 -22.61 4.06
N GLY A 381 -13.92 -22.52 2.76
CA GLY A 381 -15.26 -22.41 2.18
C GLY A 381 -15.79 -20.99 2.07
N PRO A 382 -16.96 -20.81 1.44
CA PRO A 382 -17.60 -19.52 1.24
C PRO A 382 -18.00 -18.84 2.57
N ASP A 383 -18.41 -19.64 3.55
CA ASP A 383 -18.80 -19.18 4.89
C ASP A 383 -17.65 -18.50 5.64
N PHE A 384 -16.40 -18.67 5.19
CA PHE A 384 -15.25 -17.94 5.74
C PHE A 384 -15.49 -16.43 5.77
N VAL A 385 -16.07 -15.87 4.70
CA VAL A 385 -16.31 -14.42 4.60
C VAL A 385 -17.38 -13.99 5.59
N GLU A 386 -18.49 -14.72 5.66
CA GLU A 386 -19.60 -14.45 6.60
C GLU A 386 -19.10 -14.51 8.04
N ASN A 387 -18.42 -15.60 8.41
CA ASN A 387 -17.86 -15.76 9.75
C ASN A 387 -16.88 -14.63 10.10
N LEU A 388 -16.10 -14.16 9.14
CA LEU A 388 -15.21 -13.03 9.39
C LEU A 388 -16.00 -11.76 9.69
N LEU A 389 -17.01 -11.44 8.89
CA LEU A 389 -17.86 -10.26 9.07
C LEU A 389 -18.60 -10.26 10.41
N GLU A 390 -19.18 -11.39 10.80
CA GLU A 390 -19.93 -11.54 12.07
C GLU A 390 -19.03 -11.39 13.31
N ASN A 391 -17.74 -11.67 13.17
CA ASN A 391 -16.78 -11.67 14.29
C ASN A 391 -15.80 -10.48 14.24
N LEU A 392 -16.04 -9.49 13.37
CA LEU A 392 -15.26 -8.26 13.38
C LEU A 392 -15.52 -7.45 14.67
N PRO A 393 -14.46 -6.99 15.36
CA PRO A 393 -14.61 -6.13 16.53
C PRO A 393 -15.16 -4.75 16.13
N GLU A 394 -15.87 -4.08 17.04
CA GLU A 394 -16.42 -2.74 16.76
C GLU A 394 -15.33 -1.67 16.57
N ASP A 395 -14.26 -1.72 17.38
CA ASP A 395 -13.11 -0.82 17.25
C ASP A 395 -12.17 -1.36 16.15
N PRO A 396 -11.89 -0.61 15.08
CA PRO A 396 -10.92 -1.02 14.06
C PRO A 396 -9.47 -0.57 14.37
N SER A 397 -9.26 0.17 15.46
CA SER A 397 -7.99 0.86 15.73
C SER A 397 -6.82 -0.10 15.98
N PRO A 398 -6.96 -1.19 16.74
CA PRO A 398 -5.90 -2.20 16.89
C PRO A 398 -5.64 -3.01 15.62
N HIS A 399 -4.51 -3.72 15.61
CA HIS A 399 -4.31 -4.81 14.67
C HIS A 399 -4.87 -6.10 15.28
N TYR A 400 -5.72 -6.81 14.55
CA TYR A 400 -6.43 -7.98 15.06
C TYR A 400 -5.88 -9.29 14.52
N ILE A 401 -5.74 -10.25 15.42
CA ILE A 401 -5.33 -11.62 15.10
C ILE A 401 -6.58 -12.49 15.07
N VAL A 402 -6.91 -13.01 13.89
CA VAL A 402 -8.06 -13.89 13.67
C VAL A 402 -7.56 -15.33 13.62
N LYS A 403 -7.83 -16.11 14.66
CA LYS A 403 -7.41 -17.52 14.75
C LYS A 403 -8.50 -18.42 14.17
N LEU A 404 -8.12 -19.29 13.23
CA LEU A 404 -9.01 -20.27 12.58
C LEU A 404 -8.97 -21.65 13.22
#